data_AF-A0A7V7DW36-F1
#
_entry.id   AF-A0A7V7DW36-F1
#
_cell.length_a   1.000
_cell.length_b   1.000
_cell.length_c   1.000
_cell.angle_alpha   90.00
_cell.angle_beta   90.00
_cell.angle_gamma   90.00
#
_symmetry.space_group_name_H-M   'P 1'
#
loop_
_entity.id
_entity.type
_entity.pdbx_description
1 polymer ?
#
loop_
_entity_poly.entity_id
_entity_poly.type
_entity_poly.pdbx_seq_one_letter_code
_entity_poly.pdbx_strand_id
1 'polypeptide(L)'
;MATNIYKFQISKQQSELNRQLIAAMCNEMTHYQDFQVKLLEYGFRPSKLRWAYWVVGFVFGFGSRLLGTKAILKTGIWVETKAVHHYDELLNSIDWDEDLLKILEKNQADEYGHVNRWKNLLQSSEV
;
A
#
# COMPACT_ATOMS: atom_id res chain seq x y z
N MET A 1 1.15 6.37 -1.87
CA MET A 1 0.23 6.19 -3.02
C MET A 1 -0.87 5.19 -2.63
N ALA A 2 -0.49 4.00 -2.16
CA ALA A 2 -1.40 2.93 -1.71
C ALA A 2 -2.48 3.41 -0.72
N THR A 3 -2.13 4.25 0.26
CA THR A 3 -3.11 4.90 1.16
C THR A 3 -4.29 5.54 0.41
N ASN A 4 -4.02 6.26 -0.68
CA ASN A 4 -5.07 6.92 -1.45
C ASN A 4 -5.88 5.91 -2.28
N ILE A 5 -5.24 4.86 -2.79
CA ILE A 5 -5.94 3.78 -3.51
C ILE A 5 -7.00 3.17 -2.60
N TYR A 6 -6.61 2.72 -1.41
CA TYR A 6 -7.53 2.16 -0.42
C TYR A 6 -8.59 3.17 0.01
N LYS A 7 -8.19 4.42 0.29
CA LYS A 7 -9.13 5.50 0.63
C LYS A 7 -10.26 5.65 -0.38
N PHE A 8 -9.96 5.59 -1.67
CA PHE A 8 -10.96 5.77 -2.73
C PHE A 8 -11.75 4.49 -3.05
N GLN A 9 -11.26 3.32 -2.66
CA GLN A 9 -11.98 2.05 -2.75
C GLN A 9 -13.06 1.89 -1.66
N ILE A 10 -12.84 2.49 -0.47
CA ILE A 10 -13.77 2.40 0.66
C ILE A 10 -15.13 3.02 0.31
N SER A 11 -16.20 2.28 0.59
CA SER A 11 -17.59 2.71 0.41
C SER A 11 -18.30 3.02 1.74
N LYS A 12 -19.58 3.39 1.70
CA LYS A 12 -20.40 3.57 2.91
C LYS A 12 -20.90 2.24 3.52
N GLN A 13 -20.74 1.13 2.80
CA GLN A 13 -21.26 -0.16 3.24
C GLN A 13 -20.44 -0.70 4.42
N GLN A 14 -21.10 -1.27 5.43
CA GLN A 14 -20.39 -2.03 6.45
C GLN A 14 -20.17 -3.44 5.93
N SER A 15 -18.93 -3.75 5.56
CA SER A 15 -18.56 -5.05 5.01
C SER A 15 -17.17 -5.48 5.47
N GLU A 16 -16.92 -6.78 5.42
CA GLU A 16 -15.59 -7.35 5.63
C GLU A 16 -14.54 -6.65 4.77
N LEU A 17 -14.84 -6.48 3.48
CA LEU A 17 -13.96 -5.81 2.53
C LEU A 17 -13.60 -4.39 2.99
N ASN A 18 -14.59 -3.58 3.37
CA ASN A 18 -14.33 -2.22 3.82
C ASN A 18 -13.51 -2.21 5.13
N ARG A 19 -13.75 -3.14 6.06
CA ARG A 19 -12.93 -3.25 7.28
C ARG A 19 -11.47 -3.54 6.93
N GLN A 20 -11.23 -4.47 6.02
CA GLN A 20 -9.87 -4.82 5.59
C GLN A 20 -9.20 -3.68 4.81
N LEU A 21 -9.93 -2.97 3.94
CA LEU A 21 -9.42 -1.80 3.22
C LEU A 21 -9.03 -0.66 4.18
N ILE A 22 -9.83 -0.43 5.22
CA ILE A 22 -9.50 0.55 6.27
C ILE A 22 -8.24 0.14 7.02
N ALA A 23 -8.14 -1.14 7.43
CA ALA A 23 -6.96 -1.65 8.13
C ALA A 23 -5.68 -1.50 7.29
N ALA A 24 -5.73 -1.89 6.01
CA ALA A 24 -4.61 -1.73 5.09
C ALA A 24 -4.27 -0.25 4.87
N MET A 25 -5.27 0.63 4.66
CA MET A 25 -5.04 2.07 4.55
C MET A 25 -4.30 2.64 5.77
N CYS A 26 -4.69 2.23 6.99
CA CYS A 26 -4.03 2.67 8.22
C CYS A 26 -2.58 2.16 8.30
N ASN A 27 -2.32 0.91 7.90
CA ASN A 27 -0.96 0.36 7.85
C ASN A 27 -0.11 1.11 6.82
N GLU A 28 -0.62 1.38 5.62
CA GLU A 28 0.05 2.19 4.60
C GLU A 28 0.38 3.62 5.07
N MET A 29 -0.44 4.20 5.95
CA MET A 29 -0.13 5.50 6.57
C MET A 29 1.10 5.40 7.47
N THR A 30 1.30 4.28 8.17
CA THR A 30 2.51 4.04 8.97
C THR A 30 3.73 3.86 8.09
N HIS A 31 3.66 3.10 6.98
CA HIS A 31 4.77 2.97 6.04
C HIS A 31 5.20 4.33 5.49
N TYR A 32 4.22 5.16 5.12
CA TYR A 32 4.47 6.51 4.65
C TYR A 32 5.13 7.39 5.74
N GLN A 33 4.73 7.25 7.01
CA GLN A 33 5.34 7.98 8.12
C GLN A 33 6.78 7.53 8.39
N ASP A 34 7.03 6.22 8.41
CA ASP A 34 8.36 5.64 8.60
C ASP A 34 9.36 6.20 7.58
N PHE A 35 8.99 6.17 6.30
CA PHE A 35 9.82 6.77 5.24
C PHE A 35 9.96 8.29 5.39
N GLN A 36 8.89 8.99 5.74
CA GLN A 36 8.95 10.44 5.88
C GLN A 36 9.92 10.86 6.99
N VAL A 37 9.89 10.17 8.13
CA VAL A 37 10.81 10.42 9.25
C VAL A 37 12.25 10.25 8.76
N LYS A 38 12.56 9.10 8.15
CA LYS A 38 13.93 8.80 7.69
C LYS A 38 14.42 9.77 6.62
N LEU A 39 13.61 10.07 5.61
CA LEU A 39 13.96 11.05 4.58
C LEU A 39 14.26 12.43 5.19
N LEU A 40 13.49 12.88 6.17
CA LEU A 40 13.73 14.14 6.87
C LEU A 40 15.01 14.11 7.72
N GLU A 41 15.29 12.99 8.41
CA GLU A 41 16.55 12.78 9.16
C GLU A 41 17.78 12.92 8.24
N TYR A 42 17.71 12.42 7.00
CA TYR A 42 18.75 12.58 5.99
C TYR A 42 18.73 13.96 5.27
N GLY A 43 17.88 14.90 5.69
CA GLY A 43 17.81 16.25 5.15
C GLY A 43 17.05 16.40 3.83
N PHE A 44 16.37 15.35 3.37
CA PHE A 44 15.50 15.45 2.19
C PHE A 44 14.27 16.32 2.48
N ARG A 45 13.73 16.95 1.44
CA ARG A 45 12.48 17.71 1.50
C ARG A 45 11.42 17.09 0.59
N PRO A 46 10.13 17.13 0.95
CA PRO A 46 9.07 16.62 0.10
C PRO A 46 9.10 17.25 -1.30
N SER A 47 8.99 16.41 -2.33
CA SER A 47 8.94 16.87 -3.72
C SER A 47 7.70 17.74 -3.99
N LYS A 48 7.87 18.81 -4.78
CA LYS A 48 6.75 19.63 -5.27
C LYS A 48 5.79 18.84 -6.18
N LEU A 49 6.25 17.75 -6.78
CA LEU A 49 5.44 16.87 -7.65
C LEU A 49 4.64 15.83 -6.85
N ARG A 50 4.71 15.85 -5.51
CA ARG A 50 4.05 14.86 -4.66
C ARG A 50 2.54 14.73 -4.90
N TRP A 51 1.86 15.81 -5.27
CA TRP A 51 0.42 15.80 -5.56
C TRP A 51 0.05 14.87 -6.73
N ALA A 52 0.98 14.62 -7.66
CA ALA A 52 0.73 13.69 -8.78
C ALA A 52 0.43 12.27 -8.28
N TYR A 53 1.11 11.81 -7.21
CA TYR A 53 0.85 10.50 -6.61
C TYR A 53 -0.52 10.40 -5.94
N TRP A 54 -1.10 11.53 -5.53
CA TRP A 54 -2.49 11.55 -5.07
C TRP A 54 -3.45 11.30 -6.24
N VAL A 55 -3.21 11.94 -7.39
CA VAL A 55 -4.02 11.75 -8.60
C VAL A 55 -3.95 10.31 -9.07
N VAL A 56 -2.76 9.71 -9.10
CA VAL A 56 -2.58 8.29 -9.44
C VAL A 56 -3.39 7.39 -8.48
N GLY A 57 -3.29 7.66 -7.17
CA GLY A 57 -4.06 6.93 -6.17
C GLY A 57 -5.57 7.06 -6.35
N PHE A 58 -6.06 8.25 -6.72
CA PHE A 58 -7.46 8.50 -7.06
C PHE A 58 -7.91 7.69 -8.27
N VAL A 59 -7.15 7.73 -9.37
CA VAL A 59 -7.50 7.03 -10.61
C VAL A 59 -7.61 5.53 -10.38
N PHE A 60 -6.60 4.91 -9.75
CA PHE A 60 -6.63 3.47 -9.48
C PHE A 60 -7.66 3.08 -8.42
N GLY A 61 -7.77 3.84 -7.33
CA GLY A 61 -8.69 3.54 -6.24
C GLY A 61 -10.15 3.70 -6.65
N PHE A 62 -10.50 4.86 -7.20
CA PHE A 62 -11.88 5.12 -7.64
C PHE A 62 -12.24 4.31 -8.88
N GLY A 63 -11.33 4.20 -9.85
CA GLY A 63 -11.56 3.41 -11.07
C GLY A 63 -11.81 1.93 -10.77
N SER A 64 -10.98 1.30 -9.94
CA SER A 64 -11.19 -0.10 -9.55
C SER A 64 -12.48 -0.30 -8.76
N ARG A 65 -12.88 0.67 -7.94
CA ARG A 65 -14.16 0.64 -7.24
C ARG A 65 -15.36 0.65 -8.18
N LEU A 66 -15.33 1.48 -9.22
CA LEU A 66 -16.40 1.52 -10.23
C LEU A 66 -16.55 0.18 -10.98
N LEU A 67 -15.43 -0.53 -11.17
CA LEU A 67 -15.39 -1.85 -11.78
C LEU A 67 -15.78 -2.99 -10.82
N GLY A 68 -16.00 -2.70 -9.54
CA GLY A 68 -16.51 -3.64 -8.53
C GLY A 68 -15.43 -4.39 -7.75
N THR A 69 -15.89 -5.25 -6.84
CA THR A 69 -15.04 -5.90 -5.81
C THR A 69 -13.86 -6.68 -6.39
N LYS A 70 -14.05 -7.42 -7.49
CA LYS A 70 -12.94 -8.18 -8.10
C LYS A 70 -11.84 -7.26 -8.61
N ALA A 71 -12.20 -6.10 -9.17
CA ALA A 71 -11.23 -5.11 -9.64
C ALA A 71 -10.52 -4.42 -8.48
N ILE A 72 -11.23 -4.11 -7.38
CA ILE A 72 -10.63 -3.61 -6.13
C ILE A 72 -9.52 -4.55 -5.66
N LEU A 73 -9.83 -5.84 -5.52
CA LEU A 73 -8.90 -6.84 -5.00
C LEU A 73 -7.71 -7.06 -5.95
N LYS A 74 -7.96 -7.17 -7.26
CA LYS A 74 -6.88 -7.30 -8.26
C LYS A 74 -5.95 -6.08 -8.28
N THR A 75 -6.51 -4.88 -8.11
CA THR A 75 -5.72 -3.64 -8.02
C THR A 75 -4.85 -3.65 -6.76
N GLY A 76 -5.42 -4.05 -5.61
CA GLY A 76 -4.66 -4.23 -4.37
C GLY A 76 -3.51 -5.22 -4.55
N ILE A 77 -3.79 -6.43 -5.04
CA ILE A 77 -2.74 -7.45 -5.31
C ILE A 77 -1.63 -6.88 -6.19
N TRP A 78 -1.98 -6.18 -7.26
CA TRP A 78 -1.00 -5.63 -8.19
C TRP A 78 -0.11 -4.57 -7.55
N VAL A 79 -0.69 -3.61 -6.81
CA VAL A 79 0.07 -2.54 -6.13
C VAL A 79 0.98 -3.12 -5.07
N GLU A 80 0.48 -4.01 -4.21
CA GLU A 80 1.28 -4.55 -3.11
C GLU A 80 2.36 -5.50 -3.62
N THR A 81 2.12 -6.25 -4.69
CA THR A 81 3.17 -7.06 -5.33
C THR A 81 4.29 -6.18 -5.89
N LYS A 82 3.95 -4.99 -6.42
CA LYS A 82 4.95 -4.01 -6.84
C LYS A 82 5.69 -3.40 -5.65
N ALA A 83 4.99 -3.12 -4.56
CA ALA A 83 5.61 -2.64 -3.32
C ALA A 83 6.63 -3.65 -2.77
N VAL A 84 6.25 -4.93 -2.65
CA VAL A 84 7.15 -6.03 -2.27
C VAL A 84 8.42 -6.04 -3.12
N HIS A 85 8.26 -6.00 -4.45
CA HIS A 85 9.39 -6.00 -5.37
C HIS A 85 10.32 -4.80 -5.16
N HIS A 86 9.77 -3.60 -4.93
CA HIS A 86 10.59 -2.42 -4.65
C HIS A 86 11.27 -2.48 -3.29
N TYR A 87 10.64 -3.08 -2.27
CA TYR A 87 11.32 -3.36 -1.01
C TYR A 87 12.45 -4.37 -1.19
N ASP A 88 12.27 -5.43 -1.99
CA ASP A 88 13.34 -6.39 -2.29
C ASP A 88 14.51 -5.68 -2.97
N GLU A 89 14.25 -4.84 -3.97
CA GLU A 89 15.29 -4.04 -4.63
C GLU A 89 16.01 -3.12 -3.63
N LEU A 90 15.25 -2.46 -2.74
CA LEU A 90 15.79 -1.53 -1.75
C LEU A 90 16.67 -2.24 -0.72
N LEU A 91 16.19 -3.36 -0.15
CA LEU A 91 16.92 -4.17 0.83
C LEU A 91 18.23 -4.72 0.27
N ASN A 92 18.27 -5.04 -1.04
CA ASN A 92 19.47 -5.54 -1.70
C ASN A 92 20.38 -4.44 -2.27
N SER A 93 20.00 -3.17 -2.18
CA SER A 93 20.71 -2.08 -2.89
C SER A 93 21.97 -1.58 -2.17
N ILE A 94 21.92 -1.43 -0.84
CA ILE A 94 23.01 -0.90 -0.02
C ILE A 94 22.97 -1.51 1.38
N ASP A 95 24.08 -1.41 2.12
CA ASP A 95 24.11 -1.74 3.54
C ASP A 95 23.38 -0.68 4.36
N TRP A 96 22.26 -1.08 4.95
CA TRP A 96 21.45 -0.26 5.83
C TRP A 96 21.89 -0.42 7.29
N ASP A 97 21.70 0.62 8.10
CA ASP A 97 21.80 0.47 9.55
C ASP A 97 20.70 -0.47 10.09
N GLU A 98 20.96 -1.08 11.25
CA GLU A 98 20.09 -2.12 11.82
C GLU A 98 18.66 -1.62 12.10
N ASP A 99 18.51 -0.36 12.49
CA ASP A 99 17.20 0.22 12.80
C ASP A 99 16.38 0.44 11.52
N LEU A 100 17.01 0.93 10.46
CA LEU A 100 16.35 1.09 9.17
C LEU A 100 16.03 -0.26 8.52
N LEU A 101 16.93 -1.25 8.65
CA LEU A 101 16.68 -2.60 8.15
C LEU A 101 15.41 -3.20 8.76
N LYS A 102 15.25 -3.11 10.08
CA LYS A 102 14.05 -3.59 10.78
C LYS A 102 12.77 -2.92 10.27
N ILE A 103 12.81 -1.61 9.99
CA ILE A 103 11.66 -0.87 9.45
C ILE A 103 11.33 -1.37 8.04
N LEU A 104 12.33 -1.54 7.18
CA LEU A 104 12.15 -2.00 5.80
C LEU A 104 11.61 -3.43 5.75
N GLU A 105 12.18 -4.35 6.53
CA GLU A 105 11.72 -5.74 6.61
C GLU A 105 10.30 -5.85 7.16
N LYS A 106 9.98 -5.10 8.22
CA LYS A 106 8.62 -5.04 8.77
C LYS A 106 7.64 -4.54 7.72
N ASN A 107 7.92 -3.41 7.08
CA ASN A 107 7.00 -2.84 6.10
C ASN A 107 6.85 -3.76 4.87
N GLN A 108 7.91 -4.45 4.44
CA GLN A 108 7.82 -5.47 3.39
C GLN A 108 6.95 -6.66 3.81
N ALA A 109 7.11 -7.16 5.03
CA ALA A 109 6.31 -8.27 5.56
C ALA A 109 4.81 -7.90 5.61
N ASP A 110 4.49 -6.66 5.97
CA ASP A 110 3.14 -6.11 5.92
C ASP A 110 2.56 -6.18 4.48
N GLU A 111 3.35 -5.83 3.45
CA GLU A 111 2.91 -5.93 2.05
C GLU A 111 2.65 -7.38 1.60
N TYR A 112 3.49 -8.34 2.00
CA TYR A 112 3.21 -9.76 1.78
C TYR A 112 1.89 -10.18 2.44
N GLY A 113 1.64 -9.68 3.65
CA GLY A 113 0.38 -9.86 4.37
C GLY A 113 -0.82 -9.32 3.59
N HIS A 114 -0.70 -8.12 3.02
CA HIS A 114 -1.73 -7.51 2.17
C HIS A 114 -2.01 -8.36 0.92
N VAL A 115 -0.98 -8.76 0.18
CA VAL A 115 -1.13 -9.61 -1.02
C VAL A 115 -1.90 -10.89 -0.69
N ASN A 116 -1.51 -11.60 0.38
CA ASN A 116 -2.15 -12.84 0.78
C ASN A 116 -3.61 -12.62 1.18
N ARG A 117 -3.89 -11.57 1.95
CA ARG A 117 -5.26 -11.20 2.34
C ARG A 117 -6.15 -10.94 1.13
N TRP A 118 -5.67 -10.17 0.14
CA TRP A 118 -6.45 -9.87 -1.05
C TRP A 118 -6.67 -11.09 -1.94
N LYS A 119 -5.67 -11.97 -2.07
CA LYS A 119 -5.81 -13.25 -2.78
C LYS A 119 -6.88 -14.13 -2.12
N ASN A 120 -6.86 -14.26 -0.80
CA ASN A 120 -7.83 -15.07 -0.06
C ASN A 120 -9.25 -14.53 -0.23
N LEU A 121 -9.45 -13.20 -0.11
CA LEU A 121 -10.75 -12.57 -0.35
C LEU A 121 -11.23 -12.76 -1.80
N LEU A 122 -10.32 -12.68 -2.78
CA LEU A 122 -10.66 -12.87 -4.18
C LEU A 122 -11.13 -14.29 -4.45
N GLN A 123 -10.41 -15.29 -3.95
CA GLN A 123 -10.78 -16.71 -4.05
C GLN A 123 -12.13 -17.00 -3.39
N SER A 124 -12.39 -16.44 -2.20
CA SER A 124 -13.68 -16.61 -1.52
C SER A 124 -14.87 -15.96 -2.25
N SER A 125 -14.61 -15.04 -3.19
CA SER A 125 -15.64 -14.38 -4.00
C SER A 125 -15.93 -15.10 -5.33
N GLU A 126 -15.19 -16.17 -5.62
CA GLU A 126 -15.34 -17.00 -6.84
C GLU A 126 -16.07 -18.31 -6.58
N VAL A 127 -16.25 -18.68 -5.30
CA VAL A 127 -17.07 -19.81 -4.82
C VAL A 127 -18.50 -19.34 -4.58
#